data_AF-A0A1E7H045-F1
#
_entry.id   AF-A0A1E7H045-F1
#
_cell.length_a   1.000
_cell.length_b   1.000
_cell.length_c   1.000
_cell.angle_alpha   90.00
_cell.angle_beta   90.00
_cell.angle_gamma   90.00
#
_symmetry.space_group_name_H-M   'P 1'
#
loop_
_entity.id
_entity.type
_entity.pdbx_description
1 polymer ?
#
loop_
_entity_poly.entity_id
_entity_poly.type
_entity_poly.pdbx_seq_one_letter_code
_entity_poly.pdbx_strand_id
1 'polypeptide(L)' 'MVHFETEEKYMMKFNFSGYDEHKKEHEKLTEKAINIQNAFKETNCLIPFSILDILKDWLEIHFLNMDMKYVHCFNENELH' A
#
# COMPACT_ATOMS: atom_id res chain seq x y z
N MET A 1 -2.62 -4.14 -5.36
CA MET A 1 -4.06 -3.88 -5.51
C MET A 1 -4.88 -4.82 -4.64
N VAL A 2 -4.84 -6.16 -4.82
CA VAL A 2 -5.55 -7.13 -3.93
C VAL A 2 -5.16 -7.04 -2.45
N HIS A 3 -3.88 -6.80 -2.13
CA HIS A 3 -3.39 -6.59 -0.76
C HIS A 3 -4.08 -5.39 -0.10
N PHE A 4 -3.98 -4.21 -0.72
CA PHE A 4 -4.63 -2.98 -0.25
C PHE A 4 -6.15 -3.14 -0.10
N GLU A 5 -6.82 -3.74 -1.09
CA GLU A 5 -8.26 -4.01 -1.02
C GLU A 5 -8.64 -4.90 0.16
N THR A 6 -7.81 -5.89 0.47
CA THR A 6 -8.05 -6.82 1.58
C THR A 6 -7.92 -6.10 2.92
N GLU A 7 -6.86 -5.32 3.10
CA GLU A 7 -6.63 -4.55 4.32
C GLU A 7 -7.70 -3.49 4.52
N GLU A 8 -7.99 -2.70 3.50
CA GLU A 8 -9.03 -1.67 3.53
C GLU A 8 -10.40 -2.25 3.88
N LYS A 9 -10.74 -3.41 3.29
CA LYS A 9 -11.97 -4.13 3.61
C LYS A 9 -12.05 -4.48 5.10
N TYR A 10 -10.97 -4.98 5.70
CA TYR A 10 -10.95 -5.34 7.12
C TYR A 10 -10.87 -4.12 8.04
N MET A 11 -10.12 -3.09 7.67
CA MET A 11 -10.10 -1.81 8.39
C MET A 11 -11.50 -1.20 8.46
N MET A 12 -12.24 -1.18 7.34
CA MET A 12 -13.64 -0.73 7.34
C MET A 12 -14.53 -1.64 8.18
N LYS A 13 -14.40 -2.97 8.03
CA LYS A 13 -15.20 -3.95 8.77
C LYS A 13 -15.05 -3.80 10.28
N PHE A 14 -13.84 -3.49 10.76
CA PHE A 14 -13.51 -3.39 12.17
C PHE A 14 -13.47 -1.95 12.69
N ASN A 15 -13.90 -0.98 11.88
CA ASN A 15 -13.89 0.44 12.22
C ASN A 15 -12.51 0.94 12.71
N PHE A 16 -11.45 0.49 12.04
CA PHE A 16 -10.09 0.92 12.35
C PHE A 16 -9.96 2.44 12.14
N SER A 17 -9.63 3.17 13.21
CA SER A 17 -9.61 4.65 13.20
C SER A 17 -8.58 5.26 12.25
N GLY A 18 -7.56 4.49 11.85
CA GLY A 18 -6.53 4.92 10.91
C GLY A 18 -6.86 4.69 9.43
N TYR A 19 -8.06 4.20 9.09
CA TYR A 19 -8.44 3.80 7.74
C TYR A 19 -8.18 4.89 6.68
N ASP A 20 -8.66 6.12 6.92
CA ASP A 20 -8.59 7.20 5.91
C ASP A 20 -7.13 7.59 5.59
N GLU A 21 -6.26 7.65 6.61
CA GLU A 21 -4.84 7.92 6.42
C GLU A 21 -4.16 6.78 5.66
N HIS A 22 -4.47 5.53 6.03
CA HIS A 22 -3.88 4.34 5.45
C HIS A 22 -4.24 4.21 3.97
N LYS A 23 -5.52 4.34 3.63
CA LYS A 23 -6.00 4.32 2.23
C LYS A 23 -5.34 5.40 1.38
N LYS A 24 -5.13 6.59 1.95
CA LYS A 24 -4.49 7.69 1.22
C LYS A 24 -3.05 7.36 0.82
N GLU A 25 -2.31 6.63 1.65
CA GLU A 25 -0.97 6.15 1.27
C GLU A 25 -1.01 5.06 0.20
N HIS A 26 -1.99 4.16 0.24
CA HIS A 26 -2.23 3.17 -0.82
C HIS A 26 -2.53 3.83 -2.17
N GLU A 27 -3.40 4.85 -2.17
CA GLU A 27 -3.77 5.59 -3.38
C GLU A 27 -2.55 6.31 -3.98
N LYS A 28 -1.72 6.95 -3.15
CA LYS A 28 -0.48 7.61 -3.59
C LYS A 28 0.49 6.64 -4.26
N LEU A 29 0.72 5.46 -3.67
CA LEU A 29 1.60 4.48 -4.28
C LEU A 29 1.01 3.96 -5.59
N THR A 30 -0.29 3.68 -5.61
CA THR A 30 -1.00 3.19 -6.80
C THR A 30 -0.89 4.18 -7.95
N GLU A 31 -1.11 5.47 -7.70
CA GLU A 31 -0.93 6.54 -8.69
C GLU A 31 0.50 6.59 -9.22
N LYS A 32 1.50 6.52 -8.34
CA LYS A 32 2.91 6.49 -8.73
C LYS A 32 3.22 5.28 -9.62
N ALA A 33 2.71 4.11 -9.29
CA ALA A 33 2.90 2.88 -10.07
C ALA A 33 2.25 2.98 -11.46
N ILE A 34 1.04 3.55 -11.56
CA ILE A 34 0.35 3.80 -12.84
C ILE A 34 1.16 4.78 -13.70
N ASN A 35 1.67 5.86 -13.12
CA ASN A 35 2.47 6.85 -13.84
C ASN A 35 3.76 6.23 -14.41
N ILE A 36 4.46 5.40 -13.62
CA ILE A 36 5.64 4.65 -14.07
C ILE A 36 5.27 3.71 -15.22
N GLN A 37 4.16 2.97 -15.09
CA GLN A 37 3.72 2.04 -16.11
C GLN A 37 3.36 2.75 -17.42
N ASN A 38 2.70 3.91 -17.35
CA ASN A 38 2.33 4.70 -18.53
C ASN A 38 3.58 5.26 -19.22
N ALA A 39 4.52 5.84 -18.46
CA ALA A 39 5.78 6.33 -19.01
C ALA A 39 6.59 5.23 -19.71
N PHE A 40 6.58 4.01 -19.15
CA PHE A 40 7.18 2.84 -19.79
C PHE A 40 6.52 2.49 -21.14
N LYS A 41 5.17 2.42 -21.15
CA LYS A 41 4.39 2.12 -22.36
C LYS A 41 4.58 3.16 -23.47
N GLU A 42 4.72 4.43 -23.10
CA GLU A 42 4.88 5.54 -24.05
C GLU A 42 6.30 5.62 -24.64
N THR A 43 7.33 5.34 -23.83
CA THR A 43 8.73 5.54 -24.24
C THR A 43 9.40 4.28 -24.79
N ASN A 44 8.83 3.09 -24.54
CA ASN A 44 9.44 1.78 -24.85
C ASN A 44 10.86 1.60 -24.24
N CYS A 45 11.23 2.43 -23.25
CA CYS A 45 12.48 2.35 -22.52
C CYS A 45 12.40 1.31 -21.40
N LEU A 46 13.52 0.70 -21.03
CA LEU A 46 13.59 -0.23 -19.89
C LEU A 46 13.22 0.47 -18.57
N ILE A 47 12.45 -0.21 -17.71
CA ILE A 47 12.21 0.26 -16.35
C ILE A 47 13.53 0.23 -15.57
N PRO A 48 13.97 1.36 -14.98
CA PRO A 48 15.19 1.38 -14.17
C PRO A 48 15.08 0.43 -12.97
N PHE A 49 16.15 -0.32 -12.70
CA PHE A 49 16.23 -1.16 -11.50
C PHE A 49 16.02 -0.36 -10.19
N SER A 50 16.36 0.93 -10.18
CA SER A 50 16.14 1.82 -9.04
C SER A 50 14.67 1.97 -8.61
N ILE A 51 13.71 1.60 -9.47
CA ILE A 51 12.30 1.57 -9.07
C ILE A 51 12.05 0.46 -8.04
N LEU A 52 12.78 -0.65 -8.10
CA LEU A 52 12.67 -1.72 -7.10
C LEU A 52 13.12 -1.23 -5.72
N ASP A 53 14.16 -0.39 -5.65
CA ASP A 53 14.61 0.22 -4.39
C ASP A 53 13.53 1.13 -3.81
N ILE A 54 12.90 1.97 -4.65
CA ILE A 54 11.79 2.84 -4.23
C ILE A 54 10.61 2.03 -3.68
N LEU A 55 10.24 0.93 -4.35
CA LEU A 55 9.14 0.07 -3.92
C LEU A 55 9.47 -0.65 -2.62
N LYS A 56 10.72 -1.12 -2.48
CA LYS A 56 11.20 -1.77 -1.27
C LYS A 56 11.19 -0.80 -0.08
N ASP A 57 11.75 0.39 -0.25
CA ASP A 57 11.79 1.40 0.81
C ASP A 57 10.38 1.82 1.24
N TRP A 58 9.48 2.00 0.28
CA TRP A 58 8.08 2.30 0.58
C TRP A 58 7.44 1.17 1.39
N LEU A 59 7.64 -0.09 0.97
CA LEU A 59 7.05 -1.25 1.66
C LEU A 59 7.56 -1.38 3.09
N GLU A 60 8.87 -1.25 3.33
CA GLU A 60 9.46 -1.34 4.67
C GLU A 60 8.91 -0.24 5.59
N ILE A 61 8.84 1.01 5.09
CA ILE A 61 8.32 2.14 5.86
C ILE A 61 6.82 2.00 6.13
N HIS A 62 6.05 1.60 5.12
CA HIS A 62 4.61 1.42 5.23
C HIS A 62 4.26 0.32 6.23
N PHE A 63 4.91 -0.84 6.11
CA PHE A 63 4.71 -1.95 7.04
C PHE A 63 4.97 -1.54 8.49
N LEU A 64 6.14 -0.97 8.78
CA LEU A 64 6.55 -0.64 10.14
C LEU A 64 5.70 0.48 10.76
N ASN A 65 5.30 1.48 9.97
CA ASN A 65 4.67 2.69 10.51
C ASN A 65 3.15 2.71 10.34
N MET A 66 2.58 1.86 9.49
CA MET A 66 1.15 1.83 9.20
C MET A 66 0.54 0.46 9.42
N ASP A 67 1.06 -0.59 8.79
CA ASP A 67 0.44 -1.92 8.86
C ASP A 67 0.39 -2.47 10.28
N MET A 68 1.49 -2.27 11.00
CA MET A 68 1.59 -2.65 12.41
C MET A 68 0.53 -1.98 13.30
N LYS A 69 -0.07 -0.86 12.89
CA LYS A 69 -1.10 -0.16 13.69
C LYS A 69 -2.43 -0.91 13.70
N TYR A 70 -2.79 -1.61 12.62
CA TYR A 70 -4.06 -2.35 12.58
C TYR A 70 -3.94 -3.75 13.17
N VAL A 71 -2.73 -4.27 13.41
CA VAL A 71 -2.50 -5.62 13.97
C VAL A 71 -3.29 -5.85 15.25
N HIS A 72 -3.28 -4.90 16.18
CA HIS A 72 -4.05 -5.02 17.42
C HIS A 72 -5.56 -5.07 17.15
N CYS A 73 -6.07 -4.15 16.32
CA CYS A 73 -7.47 -4.09 15.92
C CYS A 73 -7.94 -5.39 15.25
N PHE A 74 -7.12 -5.96 14.36
CA PHE A 74 -7.48 -7.19 13.64
C PHE A 74 -7.46 -8.40 14.58
N ASN A 75 -6.46 -8.49 15.46
CA ASN A 75 -6.39 -9.53 16.48
C ASN A 75 -7.57 -9.50 17.46
N GLU A 76 -7.99 -8.32 17.92
CA GLU A 76 -9.18 -8.17 18.77
C GLU A 76 -10.47 -8.61 18.08
N ASN A 77 -10.49 -8.59 16.74
CA ASN A 77 -11.61 -9.04 15.92
C ASN A 77 -11.39 -10.45 15.32
N GLU A 78 -10.50 -11.24 15.93
CA GLU A 78 -10.21 -12.65 15.58
C GLU A 78 -9.75 -12.86 14.12
N LEU A 79 -9.17 -11.82 13.51
CA LEU A 79 -8.52 -11.90 12.21
C LEU A 79 -7.01 -12.02 12.43
N HIS A 80 -6.43 -13.15 12.01
CA HIS A 80 -5.00 -13.47 12.09
C HIS A 80 -4.31 -13.32 10.74
#